data_AF-A0A819XCI9-F1
#
_entry.id   AF-A0A819XCI9-F1
#
_cell.length_a   1.000
_cell.length_b   1.000
_cell.length_c   1.000
_cell.angle_alpha   90.00
_cell.angle_beta   90.00
_cell.angle_gamma   90.00
#
_symmetry.space_group_name_H-M   'P 1'
#
loop_
_entity.id
_entity.type
_entity.pdbx_description
1 polymer ?
#
loop_
_entity_poly.entity_id
_entity_poly.type
_entity_poly.pdbx_seq_one_letter_code
_entity_poly.pdbx_strand_id
1 'polypeptide(L)'
;IFYKILWTLFFCGIGMGSTMGTLINIFITDRYFNSKAIFGTLILGLIVFGTCNVLCFRLDHHFDYYGAIKYPVFFLSKGFVAGLLGSLINGYLLFNANGQKLLIKMGF
;
A
#
# COMPACT_ATOMS: atom_id res chain seq x y z
N ILE A 1 -22.64 -6.28 6.75
CA ILE A 1 -21.67 -5.72 7.73
C ILE A 1 -20.51 -6.67 8.01
N PHE A 2 -20.74 -7.88 8.54
CA PHE A 2 -19.65 -8.82 8.87
C PHE A 2 -18.71 -9.10 7.68
N TYR A 3 -19.27 -9.35 6.50
CA TYR A 3 -18.52 -9.50 5.25
C TYR A 3 -17.72 -8.25 4.84
N LYS A 4 -18.19 -7.02 5.13
CA LYS A 4 -17.47 -5.77 4.81
C LYS A 4 -16.22 -5.70 5.67
N ILE A 5 -16.37 -5.95 6.98
CA ILE A 5 -15.29 -5.93 7.96
C ILE A 5 -14.25 -7.00 7.64
N LEU A 6 -14.68 -8.25 7.39
CA LEU A 6 -13.77 -9.33 7.01
C LEU A 6 -12.94 -8.94 5.78
N TRP A 7 -13.57 -8.32 4.79
CA TRP A 7 -12.91 -8.01 3.55
C TRP A 7 -12.04 -6.73 3.60
N THR A 8 -12.49 -5.62 4.18
CA THR A 8 -11.63 -4.43 4.29
C THR A 8 -10.52 -4.58 5.33
N LEU A 9 -10.77 -5.30 6.44
CA LEU A 9 -9.79 -5.44 7.51
C LEU A 9 -8.77 -6.55 7.21
N PHE A 10 -9.22 -7.77 6.88
CA PHE A 10 -8.29 -8.89 6.67
C PHE A 10 -7.72 -8.93 5.26
N PHE A 11 -8.54 -8.82 4.20
CA PHE A 11 -8.06 -8.91 2.81
C PHE A 11 -7.46 -7.60 2.29
N CYS A 12 -8.29 -6.57 2.09
CA CYS A 12 -7.95 -5.26 1.54
C CYS A 12 -7.26 -4.34 2.61
N GLY A 13 -6.74 -4.91 3.70
CA GLY A 13 -6.04 -4.26 4.83
C GLY A 13 -4.79 -5.04 5.29
N ILE A 14 -4.94 -6.03 6.18
CA ILE A 14 -3.85 -6.89 6.68
C ILE A 14 -3.11 -7.58 5.52
N GLY A 15 -3.84 -8.11 4.52
CA GLY A 15 -3.26 -8.76 3.35
C GLY A 15 -2.35 -7.86 2.51
N MET A 16 -2.73 -6.59 2.30
CA MET A 16 -1.84 -5.63 1.61
C MET A 16 -0.62 -5.28 2.45
N GLY A 17 -0.82 -5.00 3.74
CA GLY A 17 0.25 -4.61 4.66
C GLY A 17 1.31 -5.70 4.82
N SER A 18 0.88 -6.96 4.99
CA SER A 18 1.79 -8.11 5.09
C SER A 18 2.52 -8.35 3.76
N THR A 19 1.82 -8.36 2.63
CA THR A 19 2.43 -8.52 1.30
C THR A 19 3.49 -7.46 1.04
N MET A 20 3.22 -6.20 1.38
CA MET A 20 4.20 -5.12 1.30
C MET A 20 5.40 -5.34 2.21
N GLY A 21 5.17 -5.59 3.50
CA GLY A 21 6.26 -5.79 4.46
C GLY A 21 7.18 -6.93 4.05
N THR A 22 6.61 -8.06 3.62
CA THR A 22 7.36 -9.23 3.13
C THR A 22 8.14 -8.92 1.85
N LEU A 23 7.54 -8.25 0.86
CA LEU A 23 8.23 -7.90 -0.38
C LEU A 23 9.39 -6.91 -0.16
N ILE A 24 9.18 -5.87 0.66
CA ILE A 24 10.24 -4.93 1.03
C ILE A 24 11.37 -5.67 1.75
N ASN A 25 11.03 -6.57 2.69
CA ASN A 25 12.03 -7.31 3.45
C ASN A 25 12.88 -8.25 2.57
N ILE A 26 12.26 -8.98 1.64
CA ILE A 26 12.95 -9.93 0.76
C ILE A 26 13.79 -9.22 -0.32
N PHE A 27 13.28 -8.15 -0.92
CA PHE A 27 13.93 -7.53 -2.09
C PHE A 27 14.84 -6.34 -1.76
N ILE A 28 14.62 -5.63 -0.65
CA ILE A 28 15.22 -4.30 -0.42
C ILE A 28 16.13 -4.26 0.80
N THR A 29 15.71 -4.81 1.95
CA THR A 29 16.35 -4.59 3.27
C THR A 29 17.88 -4.81 3.32
N ASP A 30 18.43 -5.74 2.52
CA ASP A 30 19.87 -6.01 2.44
C ASP A 30 20.56 -5.65 1.10
N ARG A 31 19.81 -5.19 0.10
CA ARG A 31 20.34 -5.06 -1.29
C ARG A 31 20.52 -3.64 -1.79
N TYR A 32 19.81 -2.67 -1.25
CA TYR A 32 19.81 -1.30 -1.75
C TYR A 32 19.82 -0.27 -0.60
N PHE A 33 20.62 0.78 -0.75
CA PHE A 33 20.70 1.90 0.21
C PHE A 33 20.19 3.21 -0.42
N ASN A 34 19.70 4.12 0.44
CA ASN A 34 19.21 5.46 0.10
C ASN A 34 18.23 5.44 -1.10
N SER A 35 18.44 6.31 -2.11
CA SER A 35 17.48 6.58 -3.18
C SER A 35 17.07 5.35 -4.01
N LYS A 36 17.94 4.34 -4.14
CA LYS A 36 17.62 3.11 -4.89
C LYS A 36 16.59 2.25 -4.15
N ALA A 37 16.67 2.20 -2.83
CA ALA A 37 15.70 1.50 -1.99
C ALA A 37 14.33 2.21 -2.01
N ILE A 38 14.33 3.54 -1.93
CA ILE A 38 13.10 4.37 -2.02
C ILE A 38 12.40 4.12 -3.37
N PHE A 39 13.14 4.10 -4.48
CA PHE A 39 12.55 3.82 -5.80
C PHE A 39 12.05 2.37 -5.90
N GLY A 40 12.76 1.40 -5.33
CA GLY A 40 12.31 0.01 -5.22
C GLY A 40 11.00 -0.14 -4.42
N THR A 41 10.90 0.51 -3.25
CA THR A 41 9.66 0.51 -2.46
C THR A 41 8.49 1.17 -3.20
N LEU A 42 8.75 2.18 -4.04
CA LEU A 42 7.74 2.87 -4.83
C LEU A 42 7.22 1.98 -5.97
N ILE A 43 8.11 1.24 -6.65
CA ILE A 43 7.71 0.29 -7.71
C ILE A 43 6.90 -0.88 -7.13
N LEU A 44 7.41 -1.55 -6.09
CA LEU A 44 6.64 -2.60 -5.40
C LEU A 44 5.32 -2.03 -4.84
N GLY A 45 5.40 -0.81 -4.32
CA GLY A 45 4.32 0.12 -4.01
C GLY A 45 3.17 0.10 -5.02
N LEU A 46 3.46 0.60 -6.21
CA LEU A 46 2.54 0.69 -7.33
C LEU A 46 2.00 -0.67 -7.79
N ILE A 47 2.84 -1.72 -7.79
CA ILE A 47 2.42 -3.05 -8.25
C ILE A 47 1.40 -3.67 -7.29
N VAL A 48 1.69 -3.72 -5.99
CA VAL A 48 0.80 -4.34 -5.00
C VAL A 48 -0.46 -3.48 -4.80
N PHE A 49 -0.33 -2.17 -4.52
CA PHE A 49 -1.51 -1.33 -4.37
C PHE A 49 -2.31 -1.21 -5.67
N GLY A 50 -1.68 -1.20 -6.84
CA GLY A 50 -2.37 -1.17 -8.13
C GLY A 50 -3.18 -2.45 -8.41
N THR A 51 -2.56 -3.62 -8.25
CA THR A 51 -3.25 -4.92 -8.42
C THR A 51 -4.36 -5.10 -7.40
N CYS A 52 -4.12 -4.80 -6.13
CA CYS A 52 -5.14 -4.85 -5.08
C CYS A 52 -6.27 -3.83 -5.30
N ASN A 53 -6.00 -2.63 -5.82
CA ASN A 53 -7.04 -1.64 -6.16
C ASN A 53 -7.94 -2.12 -7.31
N VAL A 54 -7.37 -2.72 -8.37
CA VAL A 54 -8.15 -3.33 -9.46
C VAL A 54 -8.96 -4.54 -8.97
N LEU A 55 -8.40 -5.36 -8.08
CA LEU A 55 -9.11 -6.48 -7.46
C LEU A 55 -10.26 -6.00 -6.57
N CYS A 56 -9.99 -5.02 -5.69
CA CYS A 56 -10.97 -4.42 -4.80
C CYS A 56 -12.05 -3.64 -5.59
N PHE A 57 -11.74 -3.09 -6.77
CA PHE A 57 -12.71 -2.51 -7.71
C PHE A 57 -13.63 -3.57 -8.37
N ARG A 58 -13.06 -4.65 -8.92
CA ARG A 58 -13.86 -5.73 -9.54
C ARG A 58 -14.80 -6.40 -8.54
N LEU A 59 -14.33 -6.59 -7.29
CA LEU A 59 -15.16 -7.21 -6.26
C LEU A 59 -16.27 -6.27 -5.78
N ASP A 60 -16.00 -4.97 -5.61
CA ASP A 60 -17.05 -4.01 -5.28
C ASP A 60 -18.09 -3.87 -6.41
N HIS A 61 -17.71 -4.11 -7.68
CA HIS A 61 -18.68 -4.17 -8.79
C HIS A 61 -19.61 -5.41 -8.74
N HIS A 62 -19.26 -6.46 -7.98
CA HIS A 62 -20.14 -7.63 -7.79
C HIS A 62 -21.08 -7.46 -6.58
N PHE A 63 -20.64 -6.72 -5.56
CA PHE A 63 -21.33 -6.62 -4.28
C PHE A 63 -21.93 -5.23 -3.95
N ASP A 64 -21.53 -4.18 -4.67
CA ASP A 64 -21.87 -2.75 -4.51
C ASP A 64 -21.80 -2.23 -3.06
N TYR A 65 -20.67 -2.49 -2.39
CA TYR A 65 -20.49 -2.13 -0.98
C TYR A 65 -19.92 -0.73 -0.75
N TYR A 66 -19.19 -0.18 -1.72
CA TYR A 66 -18.52 1.13 -1.64
C TYR A 66 -18.84 2.03 -2.84
N GLY A 67 -19.79 1.64 -3.68
CA GLY A 67 -20.31 2.45 -4.78
C GLY A 67 -19.40 2.53 -6.00
N ALA A 68 -18.54 1.52 -6.23
CA ALA A 68 -17.68 1.47 -7.42
C ALA A 68 -18.47 1.51 -8.73
N ILE A 69 -19.71 1.03 -8.76
CA ILE A 69 -20.61 1.12 -9.92
C ILE A 69 -21.01 2.59 -10.20
N LYS A 70 -21.20 3.38 -9.14
CA LYS A 70 -21.73 4.75 -9.23
C LYS A 70 -20.65 5.80 -9.53
N TYR A 71 -19.42 5.60 -9.03
CA TYR A 71 -18.28 6.51 -9.26
C TYR A 71 -16.96 5.74 -9.49
N PRO A 72 -16.83 4.99 -10.60
CA PRO A 72 -15.71 4.07 -10.81
C PRO A 72 -14.35 4.76 -10.85
N VAL A 73 -14.25 5.90 -11.54
CA VAL A 73 -13.00 6.67 -11.67
C VAL A 73 -12.52 7.19 -10.31
N PHE A 74 -13.43 7.64 -9.46
CA PHE A 74 -13.10 8.12 -8.11
C PHE A 74 -12.67 6.98 -7.18
N PHE A 75 -13.26 5.78 -7.35
CA PHE A 75 -12.86 4.61 -6.59
C PHE A 75 -11.43 4.15 -6.95
N LEU A 76 -11.08 4.16 -8.24
CA LEU A 76 -9.74 3.80 -8.70
C LEU A 76 -8.70 4.88 -8.34
N SER A 77 -9.02 6.17 -8.53
CA SER A 77 -8.06 7.25 -8.29
C SER A 77 -7.63 7.35 -6.82
N LYS A 78 -8.57 7.29 -5.87
CA LYS A 78 -8.25 7.31 -4.43
C LYS A 78 -7.31 6.18 -4.03
N GLY A 79 -7.49 4.97 -4.59
CA GLY A 79 -6.67 3.80 -4.28
C GLY A 79 -5.26 3.93 -4.83
N PHE A 80 -5.10 4.42 -6.06
CA PHE A 80 -3.78 4.70 -6.65
C PHE A 80 -3.05 5.82 -5.93
N VAL A 81 -3.72 6.93 -5.61
CA VAL A 81 -3.12 8.08 -4.91
C VAL A 81 -2.70 7.69 -3.48
N ALA A 82 -3.58 7.00 -2.73
CA ALA A 82 -3.24 6.52 -1.39
C ALA A 82 -2.09 5.50 -1.42
N GLY A 83 -2.08 4.57 -2.38
CA GLY A 83 -1.00 3.61 -2.56
C GLY A 83 0.34 4.27 -2.91
N LEU A 84 0.34 5.25 -3.82
CA LEU A 84 1.53 6.03 -4.17
C LEU A 84 2.10 6.80 -2.97
N LEU A 85 1.25 7.58 -2.29
CA LEU A 85 1.66 8.38 -1.14
C LEU A 85 2.12 7.49 0.01
N GLY A 86 1.39 6.43 0.33
CA GLY A 86 1.78 5.46 1.36
C GLY A 86 3.12 4.79 1.06
N SER A 87 3.37 4.40 -0.20
CA SER A 87 4.64 3.79 -0.61
C SER A 87 5.81 4.76 -0.57
N LEU A 88 5.58 6.01 -1.00
CA LEU A 88 6.57 7.11 -0.92
C LEU A 88 6.95 7.43 0.53
N ILE A 89 5.96 7.59 1.40
CA ILE A 89 6.16 7.90 2.83
C ILE A 89 6.87 6.73 3.52
N ASN A 90 6.43 5.49 3.28
CA ASN A 90 7.04 4.30 3.87
C ASN A 90 8.50 4.10 3.40
N GLY A 91 8.76 4.26 2.10
CA GLY A 91 10.11 4.21 1.54
C GLY A 91 11.02 5.29 2.12
N TYR A 92 10.52 6.52 2.26
CA TYR A 92 11.26 7.63 2.87
C TYR A 92 11.55 7.37 4.36
N LEU A 93 10.58 6.88 5.13
CA LEU A 93 10.77 6.57 6.55
C LEU A 93 11.81 5.47 6.76
N LEU A 94 11.68 4.37 6.04
CA LEU A 94 12.52 3.17 6.21
C LEU A 94 13.95 3.34 5.69
N PHE A 95 14.15 4.04 4.56
CA PHE A 95 15.43 4.02 3.82
C PHE A 95 16.15 5.36 3.74
N ASN A 96 15.61 6.44 4.30
CA ASN A 96 16.32 7.73 4.40
C ASN A 96 16.81 7.97 5.84
N ALA A 97 18.06 8.42 6.00
CA ALA A 97 18.64 8.75 7.31
C ALA A 97 17.81 9.80 8.09
N ASN A 98 17.15 10.75 7.40
CA ASN A 98 16.27 11.72 8.05
C ASN A 98 14.92 11.10 8.46
N GLY A 99 14.42 10.10 7.72
CA GLY A 99 13.21 9.34 8.05
C GLY A 99 13.43 8.45 9.26
N GLN A 100 14.54 7.70 9.29
CA GLN A 100 14.94 6.86 10.42
C GLN A 100 15.15 7.67 11.71
N LYS A 101 15.81 8.85 11.64
CA LYS A 101 15.91 9.76 12.80
C LYS A 101 14.55 10.23 13.33
N LEU A 102 13.54 10.35 12.46
CA LEU A 102 12.20 10.76 12.82
C LEU A 102 11.40 9.60 13.45
N LEU A 103 11.57 8.37 12.96
CA LEU A 103 11.09 7.13 13.59
C LEU A 103 11.64 6.95 15.01
N ILE A 104 12.96 7.04 15.16
CA ILE A 104 13.64 6.93 16.47
C ILE A 104 13.12 8.01 17.44
N LYS A 105 12.86 9.22 16.96
CA LYS A 105 12.25 10.30 17.77
C LYS A 105 10.79 10.04 18.14
N MET A 106 10.07 9.23 17.36
CA MET A 106 8.70 8.77 17.66
C MET A 106 8.67 7.51 18.55
N GLY A 107 9.82 6.91 18.86
CA GLY A 107 9.91 5.71 19.71
C GLY A 107 9.77 4.38 18.96
N PHE A 108 10.01 4.37 17.64
CA PHE A 108 10.16 3.19 16.79
C PHE A 108 11.62 2.99 16.37
#